data_AF-A0A4R1MRE4-F1
#
_entry.id   AF-A0A4R1MRE4-F1
#
_cell.length_a   1.000
_cell.length_b   1.000
_cell.length_c   1.000
_cell.angle_alpha   90.00
_cell.angle_beta   90.00
_cell.angle_gamma   90.00
#
_symmetry.space_group_name_H-M   'P 1'
#
loop_
_entity.id
_entity.type
_entity.pdbx_description
1 polymer ?
#
loop_
_entity_poly.entity_id
_entity_poly.type
_entity_poly.pdbx_seq_one_letter_code
_entity_poly.pdbx_strand_id
1 'polypeptide(L)' 'MFEKSKPLTLEYARELEIWTCAWYDEAVAANFVRPPYHPDAMIIKRLQGYFHAGLAPAEAAMACFGRNH' A
#
# COMPACT_ATOMS: atom_id res chain seq x y z
N MET A 1 7.01 18.47 19.08
CA MET A 1 6.27 18.31 17.82
C MET A 1 5.60 16.94 17.87
N PHE A 2 4.43 16.83 18.49
CA PHE A 2 3.64 15.60 18.42
C PHE A 2 2.84 15.70 17.13
N GLU A 3 3.23 14.93 16.10
CA GLU A 3 2.33 14.70 14.99
C GLU A 3 1.08 14.07 15.58
N LYS A 4 -0.01 14.86 15.64
CA LYS A 4 -1.32 14.37 16.03
C LYS A 4 -1.65 13.27 15.04
N SER A 5 -1.52 12.02 15.47
CA SER A 5 -2.17 10.89 14.83
C SER A 5 -3.62 11.30 14.63
N LYS A 6 -3.98 11.70 13.40
CA LYS A 6 -5.38 11.97 13.06
C LYS A 6 -6.13 10.69 13.46
N PRO A 7 -7.24 10.78 14.20
CA PRO A 7 -8.05 9.60 14.43
C PRO A 7 -8.38 9.04 13.05
N LEU A 8 -7.94 7.81 12.78
CA LEU A 8 -8.32 7.08 11.58
C LEU A 8 -9.84 6.99 11.66
N THR A 9 -10.54 7.81 10.88
CA THR A 9 -11.99 7.69 10.79
C THR A 9 -12.29 6.28 10.28
N LEU A 10 -13.43 5.72 10.67
CA LEU A 10 -13.83 4.39 10.20
C LEU A 10 -13.81 4.33 8.66
N GLU A 11 -14.14 5.45 8.02
CA GLU A 11 -14.06 5.66 6.57
C GLU A 11 -12.63 5.57 6.05
N TYR A 12 -11.68 6.30 6.64
CA TYR A 12 -10.28 6.23 6.24
C TYR A 12 -9.70 4.81 6.38
N ALA A 13 -10.04 4.10 7.46
CA ALA A 13 -9.60 2.73 7.66
C ALA A 13 -10.15 1.79 6.58
N ARG A 14 -11.42 1.95 6.18
CA ARG A 14 -12.04 1.19 5.09
C ARG A 14 -11.43 1.52 3.74
N GLU A 15 -11.19 2.79 3.45
CA GLU A 15 -10.55 3.21 2.21
C GLU A 15 -9.14 2.63 2.10
N LEU A 16 -8.36 2.68 3.18
CA LEU A 16 -7.03 2.10 3.23
C LEU A 16 -7.06 0.57 3.04
N GLU A 17 -8.02 -0.13 3.65
CA GLU A 17 -8.22 -1.57 3.48
C GLU A 17 -8.52 -1.91 2.01
N ILE A 18 -9.53 -1.27 1.42
CA ILE A 18 -9.94 -1.47 0.02
C ILE A 18 -8.76 -1.21 -0.92
N TRP A 19 -8.05 -0.09 -0.70
CA TRP A 19 -6.91 0.29 -1.51
C TRP A 19 -5.75 -0.72 -1.36
N THR A 20 -5.49 -1.21 -0.15
CA THR A 20 -4.41 -2.18 0.11
C THR A 20 -4.72 -3.55 -0.51
N CYS A 21 -5.98 -3.98 -0.50
CA CYS A 21 -6.42 -5.20 -1.19
C CYS A 21 -6.19 -5.07 -2.71
N ALA A 22 -6.61 -3.95 -3.31
CA ALA A 22 -6.37 -3.70 -4.72
C ALA A 22 -4.87 -3.67 -5.06
N TRP A 23 -4.03 -3.09 -4.18
CA TRP A 23 -2.59 -3.08 -4.36
C TRP A 23 -2.00 -4.49 -4.36
N TYR A 24 -2.49 -5.35 -3.47
CA TYR A 24 -2.06 -6.74 -3.40
C TYR A 24 -2.45 -7.51 -4.66
N ASP A 25 -3.67 -7.34 -5.15
CA ASP A 25 -4.15 -7.97 -6.38
C ASP A 25 -3.32 -7.53 -7.60
N GLU A 26 -3.01 -6.24 -7.72
CA GLU A 26 -2.13 -5.71 -8.77
C GLU A 26 -0.70 -6.27 -8.66
N ALA A 27 -0.16 -6.38 -7.44
CA ALA A 27 1.16 -6.96 -7.22
C ALA A 27 1.21 -8.45 -7.58
N VAL A 28 0.13 -9.20 -7.34
CA VAL A 28 0.02 -10.60 -7.77
C VAL A 28 -0.14 -10.70 -9.28
N ALA A 29 -1.00 -9.88 -9.90
CA ALA A 29 -1.23 -9.87 -11.34
C ALA A 29 0.05 -9.52 -12.13
N ALA A 30 0.84 -8.58 -11.62
CA ALA A 30 2.13 -8.19 -12.18
C ALA A 30 3.27 -9.19 -11.86
N ASN A 31 2.99 -10.29 -11.15
CA ASN A 31 3.97 -11.28 -10.68
C ASN A 31 5.07 -10.70 -9.77
N PHE A 32 4.82 -9.58 -9.09
CA PHE A 32 5.75 -9.00 -8.13
C PHE A 32 5.82 -9.80 -6.83
N VAL A 33 4.70 -10.38 -6.42
CA VAL A 33 4.60 -11.22 -5.23
C VAL A 33 3.86 -12.51 -5.54
N ARG A 34 4.08 -13.54 -4.73
CA ARG A 34 3.35 -14.82 -4.81
C ARG A 34 2.61 -15.08 -3.50
N PRO A 35 1.33 -15.48 -3.52
CA PRO A 35 0.63 -15.91 -2.32
C PRO A 35 1.28 -17.16 -1.70
N PRO A 36 1.36 -17.27 -0.35
CA PRO A 36 1.03 -16.25 0.63
C PRO A 36 2.16 -15.23 0.77
N TYR A 37 1.85 -13.95 0.56
CA TYR A 37 2.80 -12.86 0.76
C TYR A 37 2.40 -12.03 1.97
N HIS A 38 3.35 -11.80 2.88
CA HIS A 38 3.18 -11.01 4.08
C HIS A 38 4.08 -9.78 3.98
N PRO A 39 3.52 -8.57 3.83
CA PRO A 39 4.30 -7.34 3.81
C PRO A 39 5.06 -7.19 5.13
N ASP A 40 6.36 -6.86 5.05
CA ASP A 40 7.12 -6.48 6.24
C ASP A 40 6.78 -5.05 6.69
N ALA A 41 7.32 -4.63 7.83
CA ALA A 41 7.09 -3.30 8.39
C ALA A 41 7.54 -2.17 7.44
N MET A 42 8.54 -2.42 6.59
CA MET A 42 9.05 -1.44 5.62
C MET A 42 8.07 -1.25 4.47
N ILE A 43 7.52 -2.33 3.92
CA ILE A 43 6.47 -2.29 2.90
C ILE A 43 5.21 -1.65 3.46
N ILE A 44 4.79 -2.00 4.68
CA ILE A 44 3.62 -1.37 5.33
C ILE A 44 3.79 0.15 5.41
N LYS A 45 4.96 0.63 5.82
CA LYS A 45 5.24 2.08 5.89
C LYS A 45 5.18 2.74 4.50
N ARG A 46 5.67 2.06 3.46
CA ARG A 46 5.58 2.56 2.07
C ARG A 46 4.14 2.65 1.59
N LEU A 47 3.32 1.63 1.87
CA LEU A 47 1.90 1.62 1.48
C LEU A 47 1.12 2.77 2.11
N GLN A 48 1.35 3.05 3.40
CA GLN A 48 0.76 4.20 4.06
C GLN A 48 1.15 5.52 3.38
N GLY A 49 2.42 5.66 2.97
CA GLY A 49 2.91 6.82 2.23
C GLY A 49 2.26 6.96 0.85
N TYR A 50 2.15 5.87 0.10
CA TYR A 50 1.53 5.86 -1.23
C TYR A 50 0.04 6.16 -1.19
N PHE A 51 -0.68 5.56 -0.25
CA PHE A 51 -2.08 5.87 -0.01
C PHE A 51 -2.28 7.34 0.36
N HIS A 52 -1.45 7.87 1.26
CA HIS A 52 -1.52 9.28 1.65
C HIS A 52 -1.20 10.24 0.50
N ALA A 53 -0.32 9.84 -0.40
CA ALA A 53 0.03 10.59 -1.61
C ALA A 53 -1.00 10.42 -2.75
N GLY A 54 -2.04 9.59 -2.56
CA GLY A 54 -3.11 9.39 -3.54
C GLY A 54 -2.70 8.56 -4.76
N LEU A 55 -1.66 7.73 -4.65
CA LEU A 55 -1.23 6.84 -5.75
C LEU A 55 -2.31 5.81 -6.06
N ALA A 56 -2.40 5.43 -7.33
CA ALA A 56 -3.20 4.27 -7.70
C ALA A 56 -2.53 2.97 -7.17
N PRO A 57 -3.31 1.94 -6.81
CA PRO A 57 -2.76 0.67 -6.33
C PRO A 57 -1.72 0.03 -7.28
N ALA A 58 -1.96 0.08 -8.59
CA ALA A 58 -1.01 -0.42 -9.60
C ALA A 58 0.30 0.38 -9.62
N GLU A 59 0.23 1.71 -9.53
CA GLU A 59 1.42 2.58 -9.43
C GLU A 59 2.21 2.30 -8.16
N ALA A 60 1.52 2.11 -7.04
CA ALA A 60 2.13 1.73 -5.77
C ALA A 60 2.77 0.34 -5.81
N ALA A 61 2.19 -0.63 -6.54
CA ALA A 61 2.78 -1.95 -6.75
C ALA A 61 4.08 -1.85 -7.55
N MET A 62 4.06 -1.10 -8.66
CA MET A 62 5.24 -0.78 -9.46
C MET A 62 6.31 -0.04 -8.63
N ALA A 63 5.93 0.92 -7.79
CA ALA A 63 6.86 1.66 -6.95
C ALA A 63 7.43 0.80 -5.80
N CYS A 64 6.69 -0.19 -5.31
CA CYS A 64 7.15 -1.13 -4.28
C CYS A 64 8.16 -2.15 -4.83
N PHE A 65 7.88 -2.73 -6.00
CA PHE A 65 8.55 -3.93 -6.49
C PHE A 65 9.16 -3.82 -7.88
N GLY A 66 8.76 -2.82 -8.66
CA GLY A 66 9.34 -2.54 -9.97
C GLY A 66 10.84 -2.36 -9.82
N ARG A 67 11.60 -3.17 -10.55
CA ARG A 67 13.04 -2.96 -10.66
C ARG A 67 13.28 -1.64 -11.39
N ASN A 68 14.01 -0.73 -10.75
CA ASN A 68 14.72 0.30 -11.50
C ASN A 68 15.66 -0.45 -12.46
N HIS A 69 15.38 -0.35 -13.75
CA HIS A 69 16.26 -0.82 -14.82
C HIS A 69 17.51 0.06 -14.89
#